data_AF-A0A0F9IRD7-F1
#
_entry.id   AF-A0A0F9IRD7-F1
#
_cell.length_a   1.000
_cell.length_b   1.000
_cell.length_c   1.000
_cell.angle_alpha   90.00
_cell.angle_beta   90.00
_cell.angle_gamma   90.00
#
_symmetry.space_group_name_H-M   'P 1'
#
loop_
_entity.id
_entity.type
_entity.pdbx_description
1 polymer ?
#
loop_
_entity_poly.entity_id
_entity_poly.type
_entity_poly.pdbx_seq_one_letter_code
_entity_poly.pdbx_strand_id
1 'polypeptide(L)'
;MEWFILLMPLFQKWIENCQKRRSRSKIQNGLNNPGIMERWALRSVIREELGLSGRELREKVREGMTELRSASEDDVQELMDGVPAIAD
;
A
#
# COMPACT_ATOMS: atom_id res chain seq x y z
N MET A 1 3.54 4.61 -14.58
CA MET A 1 4.72 4.80 -13.70
C MET A 1 4.64 6.09 -12.87
N GLU A 2 4.27 7.27 -13.41
CA GLU A 2 4.17 8.49 -12.58
C GLU A 2 3.18 8.39 -11.40
N TRP A 3 2.08 7.65 -11.57
CA TRP A 3 1.07 7.49 -10.52
C TRP A 3 1.53 6.65 -9.33
N PHE A 4 2.39 5.66 -9.56
CA PHE A 4 2.99 4.85 -8.51
C PHE A 4 3.84 5.72 -7.57
N ILE A 5 4.63 6.64 -8.14
CA ILE A 5 5.44 7.61 -7.38
C ILE A 5 4.55 8.53 -6.54
N LEU A 6 3.40 8.97 -7.07
CA LEU A 6 2.46 9.82 -6.34
C LEU A 6 1.78 9.09 -5.17
N LEU A 7 1.52 7.78 -5.30
CA LEU A 7 0.89 6.96 -4.25
C LEU A 7 1.91 6.28 -3.32
N MET A 8 3.19 6.34 -3.65
CA MET A 8 4.28 5.71 -2.90
C MET A 8 4.27 6.06 -1.40
N PRO A 9 4.06 7.32 -0.96
CA PRO A 9 3.99 7.63 0.47
C PRO A 9 2.84 6.90 1.19
N LEU A 10 1.70 6.72 0.51
CA LEU A 10 0.54 6.01 1.07
C LEU A 10 0.83 4.51 1.17
N PHE A 11 1.53 3.93 0.19
CA PHE A 11 1.95 2.53 0.25
C PHE A 11 3.02 2.28 1.33
N GLN A 12 3.99 3.19 1.47
CA GLN A 12 4.98 3.11 2.54
C GLN A 12 4.34 3.19 3.93
N LYS A 13 3.43 4.15 4.14
CA LYS A 13 2.66 4.27 5.39
C LYS A 13 1.83 3.02 5.68
N TRP A 14 1.26 2.44 4.64
CA TRP A 14 0.55 1.17 4.74
C TRP A 14 1.48 0.02 5.18
N ILE A 15 2.65 -0.12 4.56
CA ILE A 15 3.65 -1.12 4.93
C ILE A 15 4.04 -0.95 6.41
N GLU A 16 4.38 0.26 6.86
CA GLU A 16 4.70 0.57 8.27
C GLU A 16 3.61 0.09 9.22
N ASN A 17 2.34 0.41 8.93
CA ASN A 17 1.21 0.00 9.75
C ASN A 17 1.05 -1.52 9.80
N CYS A 18 1.40 -2.22 8.72
CA CYS A 18 1.26 -3.66 8.62
C CYS A 18 2.37 -4.42 9.31
N GLN A 19 3.58 -3.86 9.40
CA GLN A 19 4.71 -4.49 10.10
C GLN A 19 4.40 -4.75 11.58
N LYS A 20 3.49 -3.99 12.20
CA LYS A 20 3.01 -4.22 13.58
C LYS A 20 2.30 -5.57 13.78
N ARG A 21 1.86 -6.24 12.71
CA ARG A 21 1.00 -7.44 12.77
C ARG A 21 1.35 -8.53 11.77
N ARG A 22 2.17 -8.23 10.76
CA ARG A 22 2.50 -9.13 9.65
C ARG A 22 4.01 -9.11 9.42
N SER A 23 4.59 -10.28 9.18
CA SER A 23 5.99 -10.38 8.76
C SER A 23 6.20 -9.70 7.41
N ARG A 24 7.44 -9.24 7.18
CA ARG A 24 7.83 -8.54 5.95
C ARG A 24 7.51 -9.34 4.68
N SER A 25 7.75 -10.65 4.69
CA SER A 25 7.40 -11.57 3.58
C SER A 25 5.87 -11.66 3.34
N LYS A 26 5.05 -11.67 4.39
CA LYS A 26 3.58 -11.65 4.23
C LYS A 26 3.09 -10.34 3.63
N ILE A 27 3.74 -9.23 3.95
CA ILE A 27 3.41 -7.92 3.38
C ILE A 27 3.79 -7.90 1.90
N GLN A 28 5.02 -8.30 1.56
CA GLN A 28 5.48 -8.37 0.17
C GLN A 28 4.60 -9.28 -0.70
N ASN A 29 4.25 -10.46 -0.20
CA ASN A 29 3.33 -11.36 -0.91
C ASN A 29 1.95 -10.73 -1.14
N GLY A 30 1.46 -9.95 -0.16
CA GLY A 30 0.23 -9.18 -0.30
C GLY A 30 0.35 -8.05 -1.32
N LEU A 31 1.49 -7.36 -1.40
CA LEU A 31 1.74 -6.34 -2.42
C LEU A 31 1.79 -6.93 -3.84
N ASN A 32 2.48 -8.06 -4.00
CA ASN A 32 2.56 -8.79 -5.28
C ASN A 32 1.22 -9.39 -5.70
N ASN A 33 0.36 -9.77 -4.75
CA ASN A 33 -0.93 -10.40 -5.02
C ASN A 33 -2.05 -9.74 -4.20
N PRO A 34 -2.46 -8.50 -4.55
CA PRO A 34 -3.26 -7.68 -3.66
C PRO A 34 -4.73 -8.08 -3.60
N GLY A 35 -5.17 -8.44 -2.40
CA GLY A 35 -6.50 -8.95 -2.10
C GLY A 35 -7.37 -7.99 -1.29
N ILE A 36 -8.38 -8.57 -0.63
CA ILE A 36 -9.32 -7.80 0.20
C ILE A 36 -8.62 -7.14 1.40
N MET A 37 -7.64 -7.81 2.01
CA MET A 37 -6.91 -7.29 3.16
C MET A 37 -6.12 -6.03 2.78
N GLU A 38 -5.43 -6.08 1.65
CA GLU A 38 -4.62 -4.98 1.10
C GLU A 38 -5.51 -3.79 0.76
N ARG A 39 -6.69 -4.06 0.16
CA ARG A 39 -7.69 -3.03 -0.11
C ARG A 39 -8.17 -2.33 1.16
N TRP A 40 -8.44 -3.07 2.23
CA TRP A 40 -8.86 -2.47 3.51
C TRP A 40 -7.75 -1.64 4.15
N ALA A 41 -6.52 -2.15 4.09
CA ALA A 41 -5.39 -1.46 4.68
C ALA A 41 -5.04 -0.17 3.93
N LEU A 42 -5.03 -0.20 2.59
CA LEU A 42 -4.91 0.99 1.74
C LEU A 42 -6.05 1.98 2.00
N ARG A 43 -7.29 1.50 2.15
CA ARG A 43 -8.44 2.35 2.48
C ARG A 43 -8.26 3.06 3.82
N SER A 44 -7.70 2.41 4.84
CA SER A 44 -7.42 3.04 6.13
C SER A 44 -6.43 4.18 5.96
N VAL A 45 -5.31 3.92 5.27
CA VAL A 45 -4.26 4.92 5.06
C VAL A 45 -4.76 6.11 4.24
N ILE A 46 -5.44 5.87 3.11
CA ILE A 46 -6.00 6.97 2.31
C ILE A 46 -6.96 7.82 3.12
N ARG A 47 -7.79 7.20 3.98
CA ARG A 47 -8.72 7.93 4.84
C ARG A 47 -7.99 8.76 5.90
N GLU A 48 -6.96 8.20 6.52
CA GLU A 48 -6.18 8.85 7.58
C GLU A 48 -5.32 9.99 7.04
N GLU A 49 -4.56 9.75 5.97
CA GLU A 49 -3.59 10.69 5.43
C GLU A 49 -4.24 11.80 4.58
N LEU A 50 -5.31 11.49 3.85
CA LEU A 50 -5.95 12.45 2.94
C LEU A 50 -7.30 12.98 3.45
N GLY A 51 -7.79 12.48 4.59
CA GLY A 51 -9.08 12.89 5.16
C GLY A 51 -10.30 12.54 4.29
N LEU A 52 -10.14 11.68 3.27
CA LEU A 52 -11.18 11.39 2.29
C LEU A 52 -12.26 10.47 2.85
N SER A 53 -13.48 10.64 2.35
CA SER A 53 -14.62 9.81 2.74
C SER A 53 -15.56 9.52 1.56
N GLY A 54 -16.62 8.75 1.80
CA GLY A 54 -17.69 8.52 0.83
C GLY A 54 -17.22 8.03 -0.54
N ARG A 55 -17.58 8.77 -1.59
CA ARG A 55 -17.28 8.44 -2.99
C ARG A 55 -15.80 8.63 -3.33
N GLU A 56 -15.22 9.75 -2.93
CA GLU A 56 -13.82 10.12 -3.22
C GLU A 56 -12.85 9.08 -2.65
N LEU A 57 -13.10 8.62 -1.41
CA LEU A 57 -12.32 7.54 -0.81
C LEU A 57 -12.41 6.24 -1.62
N ARG A 58 -13.60 5.92 -2.17
CA ARG A 58 -13.76 4.70 -2.99
C ARG A 58 -13.01 4.81 -4.31
N GLU A 59 -13.02 5.99 -4.93
CA GLU A 59 -12.30 6.26 -6.17
C GLU A 59 -10.79 6.17 -5.94
N LYS A 60 -10.25 6.83 -4.91
CA LYS A 60 -8.82 6.76 -4.57
C LYS A 60 -8.34 5.36 -4.18
N VAL A 61 -9.15 4.61 -3.43
CA VAL A 61 -8.84 3.19 -3.15
C VAL A 61 -8.84 2.36 -4.43
N ARG A 62 -9.75 2.63 -5.37
CA ARG A 62 -9.78 1.91 -6.65
C ARG A 62 -8.53 2.23 -7.48
N GLU A 63 -8.16 3.50 -7.59
CA GLU A 63 -6.94 3.94 -8.26
C GLU A 63 -5.71 3.25 -7.66
N GLY A 64 -5.51 3.35 -6.35
CA GLY A 64 -4.34 2.72 -5.72
C GLY A 64 -4.32 1.19 -5.82
N MET A 65 -5.47 0.52 -5.79
CA MET A 65 -5.51 -0.93 -6.04
C MET A 65 -5.22 -1.28 -7.51
N THR A 66 -5.59 -0.42 -8.46
CA THR A 66 -5.22 -0.62 -9.88
C THR A 66 -3.72 -0.46 -10.05
N GLU A 67 -3.12 0.60 -9.52
CA GLU A 67 -1.68 0.82 -9.61
C GLU A 67 -0.89 -0.32 -8.95
N LEU A 68 -1.32 -0.75 -7.75
CA LEU A 68 -0.65 -1.86 -7.07
C LEU A 68 -0.72 -3.18 -7.84
N ARG A 69 -1.82 -3.44 -8.57
CA ARG A 69 -1.95 -4.63 -9.44
C ARG A 69 -1.13 -4.55 -10.72
N SER A 70 -0.77 -3.33 -11.13
CA SER A 70 0.06 -3.07 -12.30
C SER A 70 1.54 -2.91 -11.95
N ALA A 71 1.87 -2.86 -10.66
CA ALA A 71 3.24 -2.82 -10.18
C ALA A 71 3.99 -4.11 -10.54
N SER A 72 5.22 -3.96 -11.00
CA SER A 72 6.15 -5.07 -11.19
C SER A 72 6.70 -5.55 -9.85
N GLU A 73 7.35 -6.72 -9.85
CA GLU A 73 8.05 -7.21 -8.65
C GLU A 73 9.17 -6.25 -8.20
N ASP A 74 9.83 -5.58 -9.16
CA ASP A 74 10.86 -4.58 -8.87
C ASP A 74 10.26 -3.34 -8.19
N ASP A 75 9.10 -2.86 -8.65
CA ASP A 75 8.39 -1.74 -8.02
C ASP A 75 7.99 -2.08 -6.57
N VAL A 76 7.52 -3.31 -6.35
CA VAL A 76 7.17 -3.80 -5.01
C VAL A 76 8.42 -3.91 -4.13
N GLN A 77 9.53 -4.37 -4.68
CA GLN A 77 10.81 -4.43 -3.96
C GLN A 77 11.29 -3.03 -3.57
N GLU A 78 11.22 -2.06 -4.48
CA GLU A 78 11.54 -0.65 -4.19
C GLU A 78 10.66 -0.07 -3.08
N LEU A 79 9.34 -0.34 -3.12
CA LEU A 79 8.42 0.04 -2.05
C LEU A 79 8.80 -0.55 -0.70
N MET A 80 9.13 -1.84 -0.68
CA MET A 80 9.52 -2.53 0.54
C MET A 80 10.83 -1.94 1.09
N ASP A 81 11.82 -1.70 0.25
CA ASP A 81 13.12 -1.16 0.64
C ASP A 81 13.05 0.30 1.11
N GLY A 82 12.07 1.05 0.62
CA GLY A 82 11.74 2.39 1.12
C GLY A 82 11.21 2.43 2.56
N VAL A 83 10.84 1.27 3.14
CA VAL A 83 10.37 1.19 4.53
C VAL A 83 11.31 0.32 5.37
N PRO A 84 12.00 0.90 6.37
CA PRO A 84 12.83 0.13 7.30
C PRO A 84 12.04 -1.01 7.95
N ALA A 85 12.69 -2.16 8.12
CA ALA A 85 12.13 -3.23 8.93
C ALA A 85 12.16 -2.82 10.41
N ILE A 86 11.04 -2.94 11.10
CA ILE A 86 11.00 -2.82 12.56
C ILE A 86 11.77 -4.03 13.12
N ALA A 87 12.78 -3.78 13.96
CA ALA A 87 13.47 -4.84 14.68
C ALA A 87 12.47 -5.56 15.60
N ASP A 88 12.41 -6.89 15.48
CA ASP A 88 11.55 -7.75 16.31
C ASP A 88 11.81 -7.58 17.81
#